data_AF-A0A6I4TSX2-F1
#
_entry.id   AF-A0A6I4TSX2-F1
#
_cell.length_a   1.000
_cell.length_b   1.000
_cell.length_c   1.000
_cell.angle_alpha   90.00
_cell.angle_beta   90.00
_cell.angle_gamma   90.00
#
_symmetry.space_group_name_H-M   'P 1'
#
loop_
_entity.id
_entity.type
_entity.pdbx_description
1 polymer ?
#
loop_
_entity_poly.entity_id
_entity_poly.type
_entity_poly.pdbx_seq_one_letter_code
_entity_poly.pdbx_strand_id
1 'polypeptide(L)'
;MKPADKARRTMLAIEIPRDELALRIAEQCFAMTAPTGTDPAKALDDMDRMGGPLPMGDSFRRAADAAVQYFHERINAARQPS
;
A
#
# COMPACT_ATOMS: atom_id res chain seq x y z
N MET A 1 11.04 22.86 17.79
CA MET A 1 10.96 21.72 16.85
C MET A 1 11.44 22.20 15.49
N LYS A 2 12.40 21.53 14.84
CA LYS A 2 12.90 21.99 13.54
C LYS A 2 11.81 21.78 12.47
N PRO A 3 11.73 22.62 11.42
CA PRO A 3 10.74 22.46 10.34
C PRO A 3 10.74 21.06 9.71
N ALA A 4 11.90 20.42 9.59
CA ALA A 4 12.01 19.06 9.05
C ALA A 4 11.41 17.98 9.96
N ASP A 5 11.53 18.13 11.28
CA ASP A 5 10.89 17.21 12.24
C ASP A 5 9.36 17.32 12.12
N LYS A 6 8.85 18.54 11.91
CA LYS A 6 7.42 18.78 11.67
C LYS A 6 6.97 18.08 10.39
N ALA A 7 7.69 18.26 9.28
CA ALA A 7 7.35 17.65 7.99
C ALA A 7 7.38 16.11 8.04
N ARG A 8 8.42 15.52 8.64
CA ARG A 8 8.53 14.07 8.83
C ARG A 8 7.34 13.52 9.62
N ARG A 9 6.96 14.19 10.71
CA ARG A 9 5.84 13.78 11.55
C ARG A 9 4.50 13.92 10.83
N THR A 10 4.34 14.95 10.02
CA THR A 10 3.16 15.10 9.14
C THR A 10 3.09 13.96 8.12
N MET A 11 4.20 13.61 7.46
CA MET A 11 4.21 12.54 6.46
C MET A 11 3.89 11.16 7.05
N LEU A 12 4.42 10.85 8.23
CA LEU A 12 4.14 9.59 8.94
C LEU A 12 2.71 9.52 9.51
N ALA A 13 2.02 10.66 9.62
CA ALA A 13 0.64 10.73 10.10
C ALA A 13 -0.40 10.60 8.98
N ILE A 14 0.03 10.54 7.71
CA ILE A 14 -0.88 10.35 6.58
C ILE A 14 -1.43 8.92 6.66
N GLU A 15 -2.75 8.81 6.73
CA GLU A 15 -3.43 7.53 6.61
C GLU A 15 -3.26 7.01 5.19
N ILE A 16 -2.77 5.77 5.07
CA ILE A 16 -2.56 5.12 3.79
C ILE A 16 -3.60 4.00 3.67
N PRO A 17 -4.57 4.11 2.74
CA PRO A 17 -5.61 3.11 2.55
C PRO A 17 -4.99 1.80 2.02
N ARG A 18 -4.82 0.83 2.92
CA ARG A 18 -4.07 -0.40 2.65
C ARG A 18 -4.71 -1.26 1.56
N ASP A 19 -6.02 -1.44 1.60
CA ASP A 19 -6.73 -2.22 0.60
C ASP A 19 -6.72 -1.54 -0.78
N GLU A 20 -6.78 -0.20 -0.85
CA GLU A 20 -6.60 0.51 -2.11
C GLU A 20 -5.19 0.32 -2.68
N LEU A 21 -4.16 0.40 -1.82
CA LEU A 21 -2.78 0.17 -2.24
C LEU A 21 -2.58 -1.27 -2.73
N ALA A 22 -3.11 -2.25 -1.99
CA ALA A 22 -3.06 -3.65 -2.37
C ALA A 22 -3.79 -3.90 -3.70
N LEU A 23 -4.96 -3.29 -3.91
CA LEU A 23 -5.71 -3.40 -5.16
C LEU A 23 -4.91 -2.85 -6.33
N ARG A 24 -4.31 -1.67 -6.19
CA ARG A 24 -3.49 -1.07 -7.26
C ARG A 24 -2.27 -1.92 -7.61
N ILE A 25 -1.68 -2.62 -6.63
CA ILE A 25 -0.59 -3.57 -6.90
C ILE A 25 -1.13 -4.78 -7.66
N ALA A 26 -2.26 -5.34 -7.22
CA ALA A 26 -2.89 -6.48 -7.88
C ALA A 26 -3.27 -6.17 -9.34
N GLU A 27 -3.92 -5.04 -9.59
CA GLU A 27 -4.29 -4.55 -10.92
C GLU A 27 -3.10 -4.53 -11.88
N GLN A 28 -1.95 -4.01 -11.43
CA GLN A 28 -0.73 -3.98 -12.23
C GLN A 28 -0.16 -5.38 -12.49
N CYS A 29 -0.18 -6.26 -11.48
CA CYS A 29 0.34 -7.62 -11.62
C CYS A 29 -0.50 -8.49 -12.56
N PHE A 30 -1.82 -8.32 -12.56
CA PHE A 30 -2.73 -9.09 -13.41
C PHE A 30 -3.06 -8.40 -14.74
N ALA A 31 -2.57 -7.17 -14.97
CA ALA A 31 -2.98 -6.34 -16.11
C ALA A 31 -4.51 -6.18 -16.21
N MET A 32 -5.17 -6.05 -15.05
CA MET A 32 -6.61 -5.88 -14.91
C MET A 32 -6.91 -4.57 -14.19
N THR A 33 -8.13 -4.06 -14.37
CA THR A 33 -8.60 -2.85 -13.68
C THR A 33 -9.94 -3.17 -13.02
N ALA A 34 -10.05 -2.91 -11.72
CA ALA A 34 -11.31 -3.01 -11.01
C ALA A 34 -12.27 -1.92 -11.48
N PRO A 35 -13.58 -2.21 -11.59
CA PRO A 35 -14.56 -1.19 -11.96
C PRO A 35 -14.57 -0.02 -10.97
N THR A 36 -14.72 1.19 -11.48
CA THR A 36 -14.79 2.41 -10.67
C THR A 36 -15.95 2.32 -9.66
N GLY A 37 -15.68 2.65 -8.40
CA GLY A 37 -16.67 2.60 -7.31
C GLY A 37 -16.83 1.24 -6.64
N THR A 38 -16.01 0.25 -7.04
CA THR A 38 -15.94 -1.04 -6.32
C THR A 38 -15.22 -0.84 -4.99
N ASP A 39 -15.72 -1.49 -3.95
CA ASP A 39 -15.04 -1.59 -2.66
C ASP A 39 -13.69 -2.31 -2.83
N PRO A 40 -12.55 -1.65 -2.50
CA PRO A 40 -11.22 -2.20 -2.72
C PRO A 40 -10.98 -3.55 -2.05
N ALA A 41 -11.52 -3.75 -0.84
CA ALA A 41 -11.38 -5.02 -0.13
C ALA A 41 -12.09 -6.15 -0.87
N LYS A 42 -13.32 -5.88 -1.34
CA LYS A 42 -14.11 -6.84 -2.12
C LYS A 42 -13.48 -7.14 -3.49
N ALA A 43 -12.98 -6.12 -4.18
CA ALA A 43 -12.31 -6.29 -5.47
C ALA A 43 -11.08 -7.18 -5.35
N LEU A 44 -10.28 -7.00 -4.29
CA LEU A 44 -9.14 -7.86 -3.98
C LEU A 44 -9.55 -9.30 -3.73
N ASP A 45 -10.58 -9.51 -2.92
CA ASP A 45 -11.09 -10.86 -2.62
C ASP A 45 -11.62 -11.55 -3.89
N ASP A 46 -12.25 -10.81 -4.80
CA ASP A 46 -12.73 -11.34 -6.08
C ASP A 46 -11.56 -11.66 -7.04
N MET A 47 -10.51 -10.84 -7.06
CA MET A 47 -9.28 -11.13 -7.82
C MET A 47 -8.54 -12.35 -7.30
N ASP A 48 -8.47 -12.53 -5.98
CA ASP A 48 -7.89 -13.73 -5.35
C ASP A 48 -8.64 -15.01 -5.76
N ARG A 49 -9.97 -14.97 -5.78
CA ARG A 49 -10.79 -16.10 -6.26
C ARG A 49 -10.56 -16.45 -7.73
N MET A 50 -10.22 -15.46 -8.56
CA MET A 50 -9.94 -15.66 -9.99
C MET A 50 -8.51 -16.17 -10.26
N GLY A 51 -7.57 -15.95 -9.33
CA GLY A 51 -6.12 -16.20 -9.49
C GLY A 51 -5.66 -17.66 -9.49
N GLY A 52 -6.53 -18.65 -9.26
CA GLY A 52 -6.16 -20.07 -9.25
C GLY A 52 -5.42 -20.52 -7.98
N PRO A 53 -4.88 -21.77 -7.92
CA PRO A 53 -4.62 -22.53 -6.68
C PRO A 53 -3.46 -22.02 -5.80
N LEU A 54 -2.88 -20.87 -6.10
CA LEU A 54 -1.92 -20.22 -5.21
C LEU A 54 -2.70 -19.27 -4.29
N PRO A 55 -2.64 -19.43 -2.97
CA PRO A 55 -3.39 -18.58 -2.05
C PRO A 55 -2.81 -17.16 -2.11
N MET A 56 -3.44 -16.28 -2.89
CA MET A 56 -3.12 -14.85 -2.96
C MET A 56 -3.93 -14.04 -1.91
N GLY A 57 -4.74 -14.70 -1.06
CA GLY A 57 -5.70 -14.06 -0.15
C GLY A 57 -5.13 -13.03 0.84
N ASP A 58 -3.82 -13.11 1.10
CA ASP A 58 -3.09 -12.09 1.88
C ASP A 58 -1.89 -11.48 1.13
N SER A 59 -1.53 -11.96 -0.07
CA SER A 59 -0.22 -11.66 -0.67
C SER A 59 -0.09 -10.18 -1.02
N PHE A 60 -1.11 -9.58 -1.63
CA PHE A 60 -1.12 -8.17 -1.99
C PHE A 60 -1.34 -7.25 -0.79
N ARG A 61 -2.12 -7.68 0.21
CA ARG A 61 -2.26 -6.96 1.49
C ARG A 61 -0.91 -6.91 2.23
N ARG A 62 -0.19 -8.04 2.30
CA ARG A 62 1.18 -8.10 2.86
C ARG A 62 2.18 -7.28 2.05
N ALA A 63 2.06 -7.27 0.72
CA ALA A 63 2.90 -6.43 -0.13
C ALA A 63 2.64 -4.93 0.12
N ALA A 64 1.38 -4.53 0.31
CA ALA A 64 1.01 -3.17 0.68
C ALA A 64 1.56 -2.78 2.06
N ASP A 65 1.47 -3.67 3.04
CA ASP A 65 2.06 -3.46 4.36
C ASP A 65 3.58 -3.30 4.31
N ALA A 66 4.27 -4.19 3.58
CA ALA A 66 5.72 -4.12 3.39
C ALA A 66 6.14 -2.84 2.69
N ALA A 67 5.41 -2.40 1.66
CA ALA A 67 5.67 -1.14 0.96
C ALA A 67 5.57 0.05 1.92
N VAL A 68 4.53 0.09 2.77
CA VAL A 68 4.35 1.20 3.69
C VAL A 68 5.37 1.18 4.82
N GLN A 69 5.69 0.01 5.35
CA GLN A 69 6.78 -0.11 6.30
C GLN A 69 8.08 0.44 5.71
N TYR A 70 8.43 0.05 4.48
CA TYR A 70 9.62 0.57 3.80
C TYR A 70 9.57 2.09 3.63
N PHE A 71 8.43 2.67 3.23
CA PHE A 71 8.30 4.13 3.15
C PHE A 71 8.54 4.82 4.50
N HIS A 72 7.97 4.29 5.58
CA HIS A 72 8.19 4.81 6.92
C HIS A 72 9.66 4.71 7.35
N GLU A 73 10.32 3.58 7.05
CA GLU A 73 11.77 3.41 7.30
C GLU A 73 12.60 4.45 6.54
N ARG A 74 12.28 4.70 5.26
CA ARG A 74 13.00 5.68 4.42
C ARG A 74 12.78 7.11 4.90
N ILE A 75 11.55 7.47 5.28
CA ILE A 75 11.24 8.75 5.92
C ILE A 75 12.00 8.89 7.24
N ASN A 76 12.14 7.81 7.99
CA ASN A 76 12.86 7.80 9.27
C ASN A 76 14.39 7.91 9.12
N ALA A 77 14.93 7.32 8.06
CA ALA A 77 16.35 7.31 7.73
C ALA A 77 16.82 8.61 7.06
N ALA A 78 15.90 9.44 6.54
CA ALA A 78 16.22 10.74 5.96
C ALA A 78 16.83 11.65 7.03
N ARG A 79 18.17 11.69 7.11
CA ARG A 79 18.92 12.69 7.86
C ARG A 79 18.90 14.00 7.07
N GLN A 80 18.68 15.11 7.77
CA GLN A 80 18.90 16.43 7.17
C GLN A 80 20.37 16.54 6.72
N PRO A 81 20.67 17.09 5.54
CA PRO A 81 22.01 17.57 5.25
C PRO A 81 22.35 18.65 6.30
N SER A 82 23.48 18.45 6.98
CA SER A 82 24.05 19.32 8.00
C SER A 82 24.48 20.67 7.45
#